data_AF-A0A7V6U848-F1
#
_entry.id   AF-A0A7V6U848-F1
#
_cell.length_a   1.000
_cell.length_b   1.000
_cell.length_c   1.000
_cell.angle_alpha   90.00
_cell.angle_beta   90.00
_cell.angle_gamma   90.00
#
_symmetry.space_group_name_H-M   'P 1'
#
loop_
_entity.id
_entity.type
_entity.pdbx_description
1 polymer ?
#
loop_
_entity_poly.entity_id
_entity_poly.type
_entity_poly.pdbx_seq_one_letter_code
_entity_poly.pdbx_strand_id
1 'polypeptide(L)'
;MELPEIKRKLESFLEEIERVKSRFFPSLNLIIIRNLFDTYYNAENDRKDFAIIYQGKRILGYDNLGEWHKHPFENPDSHLKCEEPEIEEIFREILDILDRVRKDEL
;
A
#
# COMPACT_ATOMS: atom_id res chain seq x y z
N MET A 1 23.16 6.09 -7.36
CA MET A 1 22.58 7.11 -6.45
C MET A 1 23.47 7.16 -5.23
N GLU A 2 23.78 8.34 -4.70
CA GLU A 2 24.64 8.45 -3.51
C GLU A 2 23.88 8.09 -2.24
N LEU A 3 24.57 7.52 -1.23
CA LEU A 3 23.96 7.09 0.04
C LEU A 3 23.10 8.16 0.73
N PRO A 4 23.50 9.46 0.77
CA PRO A 4 22.66 10.50 1.36
C PRO A 4 21.34 10.73 0.62
N GLU A 5 21.31 10.52 -0.70
CA GLU A 5 20.11 10.68 -1.51
C GLU A 5 19.14 9.52 -1.32
N ILE A 6 19.66 8.28 -1.25
CA ILE A 6 18.87 7.09 -0.90
C ILE A 6 18.22 7.29 0.47
N LYS A 7 18.99 7.74 1.47
CA LYS A 7 18.48 7.99 2.81
C LYS A 7 17.36 9.05 2.81
N ARG A 8 17.55 10.16 2.10
CA ARG A 8 16.53 11.22 1.97
C ARG A 8 15.23 10.70 1.36
N LYS A 9 15.31 9.86 0.31
CA LYS A 9 14.14 9.23 -0.30
C LYS A 9 13.40 8.32 0.69
N LEU A 10 14.12 7.48 1.43
CA LEU A 10 13.55 6.60 2.44
C LEU A 10 12.85 7.40 3.55
N GLU A 11 13.49 8.45 4.08
CA GLU A 11 12.91 9.32 5.11
C GLU A 11 11.63 10.00 4.61
N SER A 12 11.65 10.57 3.40
CA SER A 12 10.48 11.19 2.79
C SER A 12 9.32 10.21 2.60
N PHE A 13 9.58 9.00 2.14
CA PHE A 13 8.56 7.97 1.96
C PHE A 13 7.95 7.54 3.32
N LEU A 14 8.79 7.36 4.34
CA LEU A 14 8.32 7.01 5.69
C LEU A 14 7.45 8.11 6.31
N GLU A 15 7.84 9.38 6.15
CA GLU A 15 7.05 10.52 6.62
C GLU A 15 5.68 10.59 5.94
N GLU A 16 5.62 10.28 4.64
CA GLU A 16 4.38 10.23 3.89
C GLU A 16 3.44 9.12 4.40
N ILE A 17 3.95 7.90 4.56
CA ILE A 17 3.20 6.76 5.09
C ILE A 17 2.66 7.08 6.50
N GLU A 18 3.49 7.61 7.40
CA GLU A 18 3.06 7.95 8.77
C GLU A 18 2.02 9.07 8.78
N ARG A 19 2.14 10.06 7.89
CA ARG A 19 1.13 11.13 7.73
C ARG A 19 -0.21 10.57 7.30
N VAL A 20 -0.24 9.75 6.24
CA VAL A 20 -1.47 9.17 5.71
C VAL A 20 -2.08 8.21 6.73
N LYS A 21 -1.29 7.31 7.33
CA LYS A 21 -1.73 6.42 8.40
C LYS A 21 -2.34 7.18 9.57
N SER A 22 -1.72 8.27 10.04
CA SER A 22 -2.25 9.06 11.17
C SER A 22 -3.61 9.68 10.86
N ARG A 23 -3.89 9.98 9.58
CA ARG A 23 -5.18 10.51 9.13
C ARG A 23 -6.28 9.44 9.08
N PHE A 24 -5.97 8.26 8.58
CA PHE A 24 -6.97 7.20 8.36
C PHE A 24 -7.12 6.22 9.52
N PHE A 25 -6.05 6.03 10.30
CA PHE A 25 -5.95 5.02 11.35
C PHE A 25 -5.29 5.58 12.64
N PRO A 26 -5.81 6.68 13.22
CA PRO A 26 -5.16 7.38 14.34
C PRO A 26 -4.98 6.51 15.60
N SER A 27 -5.81 5.48 15.77
CA SER A 27 -5.83 4.60 16.95
C SER A 27 -5.38 3.16 16.66
N LEU A 28 -4.97 2.84 15.42
CA LEU A 28 -4.66 1.48 15.02
C LEU A 28 -3.18 1.14 15.28
N ASN A 29 -2.91 0.06 16.01
CA ASN A 29 -1.55 -0.41 16.28
C ASN A 29 -0.86 -0.82 14.97
N LEU A 30 0.36 -0.30 14.73
CA LEU A 30 1.17 -0.58 13.53
C LEU A 30 1.39 -2.08 13.28
N ILE A 31 1.38 -2.90 14.33
CA ILE A 31 1.54 -4.36 14.26
C ILE A 31 0.35 -5.03 13.55
N ILE A 32 -0.88 -4.53 13.74
CA ILE A 32 -2.08 -5.04 13.05
C ILE A 32 -2.02 -4.67 11.56
N ILE A 33 -1.55 -3.45 11.26
CA ILE A 33 -1.30 -2.99 9.90
C ILE A 33 -0.27 -3.90 9.21
N ARG A 34 0.88 -4.22 9.81
CA ARG A 34 1.89 -5.07 9.14
C ARG A 34 1.43 -6.48 8.77
N ASN A 35 0.43 -7.03 9.46
CA ASN A 35 -0.13 -8.35 9.11
C ASN A 35 -1.18 -8.28 8.01
N LEU A 36 -1.76 -7.09 7.77
CA LEU A 36 -2.79 -6.84 6.75
C LEU A 36 -2.24 -6.07 5.55
N PHE A 37 -1.16 -5.33 5.72
CA PHE A 37 -0.58 -4.40 4.76
C PHE A 37 0.91 -4.74 4.60
N ASP A 38 1.27 -5.07 3.38
CA ASP A 38 2.66 -5.17 2.97
C ASP A 38 3.01 -3.91 2.15
N THR A 39 4.11 -3.28 2.48
CA THR A 39 4.60 -2.09 1.78
C THR A 39 6.09 -2.19 1.63
N TYR A 40 6.53 -2.13 0.38
CA TYR A 40 7.93 -2.21 -0.01
C TYR A 40 8.32 -0.95 -0.78
N TYR A 41 9.51 -0.44 -0.48
CA TYR A 41 10.11 0.65 -1.24
C TYR A 41 11.59 0.38 -1.49
N ASN A 42 12.00 0.41 -2.75
CA ASN A 42 13.39 0.45 -3.17
C ASN A 42 13.72 1.86 -3.68
N ALA A 43 14.45 2.61 -2.85
CA ALA A 43 14.84 3.97 -3.17
C ALA A 43 15.84 4.07 -4.35
N GLU A 44 16.58 3.02 -4.68
CA GLU A 44 17.57 3.03 -5.76
C GLU A 44 16.92 3.15 -7.15
N ASN A 45 15.79 2.45 -7.35
CA ASN A 45 15.06 2.42 -8.62
C ASN A 45 13.63 2.97 -8.52
N ASP A 46 13.27 3.52 -7.36
CA ASP A 46 11.94 4.03 -7.05
C ASP A 46 10.82 2.98 -7.14
N ARG A 47 11.16 1.69 -7.00
CA ARG A 47 10.15 0.63 -6.97
C ARG A 47 9.32 0.74 -5.69
N LYS A 48 8.01 0.80 -5.83
CA LYS A 48 7.03 0.82 -4.74
C LYS A 48 6.09 -0.36 -4.95
N ASP A 49 5.84 -1.12 -3.89
CA ASP A 49 4.81 -2.15 -3.88
C ASP A 49 3.93 -1.94 -2.63
N PHE A 50 2.62 -1.96 -2.82
CA PHE A 50 1.61 -1.88 -1.79
C PHE A 50 0.69 -3.09 -1.95
N ALA A 51 0.44 -3.84 -0.89
CA ALA A 51 -0.49 -4.96 -0.93
C ALA A 51 -1.30 -5.08 0.35
N ILE A 52 -2.57 -5.48 0.21
CA ILE A 52 -3.33 -6.03 1.32
C ILE A 52 -3.19 -7.54 1.31
N ILE A 53 -2.76 -8.12 2.43
CA ILE A 53 -2.68 -9.55 2.64
C ILE A 53 -3.74 -9.98 3.66
N TYR A 54 -4.58 -10.93 3.30
CA TYR A 54 -5.54 -11.56 4.21
C TYR A 54 -5.42 -13.08 4.12
N GLN A 55 -5.29 -13.74 5.28
CA GLN A 55 -5.06 -15.18 5.37
C GLN A 55 -3.90 -15.69 4.47
N GLY A 56 -2.83 -14.90 4.37
CA GLY A 56 -1.65 -15.23 3.56
C GLY A 56 -1.84 -15.07 2.04
N LYS A 57 -2.95 -14.48 1.59
CA LYS A 57 -3.21 -14.20 0.17
C LYS A 57 -3.32 -12.71 -0.07
N ARG A 58 -2.78 -12.23 -1.20
CA ARG A 58 -3.00 -10.87 -1.67
C ARG A 58 -4.46 -10.72 -2.08
N ILE A 59 -5.13 -9.72 -1.54
CA ILE A 59 -6.50 -9.36 -1.93
C ILE A 59 -6.55 -8.04 -2.70
N LEU A 60 -5.57 -7.16 -2.55
CA LEU A 60 -5.43 -5.92 -3.34
C LEU A 60 -3.94 -5.60 -3.45
N GLY A 61 -3.52 -4.91 -4.49
CA GLY A 61 -2.22 -4.25 -4.50
C GLY A 61 -2.04 -3.21 -5.59
N TYR A 62 -0.96 -2.46 -5.45
CA TYR A 62 -0.44 -1.50 -6.42
C TYR A 62 1.07 -1.65 -6.45
N ASP A 63 1.65 -1.77 -7.64
CA ASP A 63 3.09 -1.67 -7.78
C ASP A 63 3.48 -1.11 -9.15
N ASN A 64 4.75 -0.73 -9.24
CA ASN A 64 5.34 -0.17 -10.45
C ASN A 64 6.43 -1.06 -11.04
N LEU A 65 6.36 -2.38 -10.83
CA LEU A 65 7.25 -3.30 -11.51
C LEU A 65 6.95 -3.30 -13.02
N GLY A 66 7.74 -2.54 -13.78
CA GLY A 66 7.52 -2.29 -15.20
C GLY A 66 6.75 -0.99 -15.43
N GLU A 67 5.45 -0.98 -15.12
CA GLU A 67 4.59 0.21 -15.15
C GLU A 67 3.62 0.17 -13.97
N TRP A 68 3.06 1.32 -13.60
CA TRP A 68 2.05 1.37 -12.55
C TRP A 68 0.84 0.53 -12.92
N HIS A 69 0.49 -0.40 -12.05
CA HIS A 69 -0.68 -1.22 -12.21
C HIS A 69 -1.29 -1.60 -10.86
N LYS A 70 -2.58 -1.93 -10.94
CA LYS A 70 -3.42 -2.35 -9.83
C LYS A 70 -3.71 -3.84 -9.93
N HIS A 71 -3.63 -4.51 -8.79
CA HIS A 71 -4.21 -5.82 -8.50
C HIS A 71 -5.55 -5.61 -7.77
N PRO A 72 -6.69 -5.64 -8.46
CA PRO A 72 -8.00 -5.29 -7.89
C PRO A 72 -8.53 -6.36 -6.92
N PHE A 73 -9.42 -5.94 -6.02
CA PHE A 73 -10.06 -6.82 -5.02
C PHE A 73 -10.82 -8.00 -5.63
N GLU A 74 -11.54 -7.74 -6.72
CA GLU A 74 -12.36 -8.75 -7.40
C GLU A 74 -11.50 -9.80 -8.13
N ASN A 75 -10.27 -9.45 -8.52
CA ASN A 75 -9.33 -10.36 -9.17
C ASN A 75 -7.87 -9.96 -8.90
N PRO A 76 -7.29 -10.41 -7.76
CA PRO A 76 -5.94 -9.99 -7.33
C PRO A 76 -4.79 -10.47 -8.22
N ASP A 77 -5.06 -11.40 -9.15
CA ASP A 77 -4.06 -11.91 -10.12
C ASP A 77 -4.05 -11.08 -11.41
N SER A 78 -5.07 -10.25 -11.65
CA SER A 78 -5.10 -9.35 -12.79
C SER A 78 -4.17 -8.15 -12.59
N HIS A 79 -3.72 -7.58 -13.71
CA HIS A 79 -2.84 -6.41 -13.75
C HIS A 79 -3.53 -5.32 -14.57
N LEU A 80 -4.15 -4.37 -13.88
CA LEU A 80 -4.86 -3.26 -14.52
C LEU A 80 -3.95 -2.04 -14.52
N LYS A 81 -3.49 -1.62 -15.69
CA LYS A 81 -2.66 -0.40 -15.83
C LYS A 81 -3.35 0.79 -15.18
N CYS A 82 -2.59 1.59 -14.45
CA CYS A 82 -3.06 2.82 -13.83
C CYS A 82 -1.97 3.90 -13.89
N GLU A 83 -2.35 5.13 -13.55
CA GLU A 83 -1.39 6.17 -13.22
C GLU A 83 -0.76 5.89 -11.85
N GLU A 84 0.31 6.62 -11.50
CA GLU A 84 0.87 6.55 -10.14
C GLU A 84 -0.22 6.92 -9.13
N PRO A 85 -0.64 6.00 -8.24
CA PRO A 85 -1.65 6.31 -7.25
C PRO A 85 -1.05 7.15 -6.13
N GLU A 86 -1.83 8.07 -5.59
CA GLU A 86 -1.45 8.74 -4.35
C GLU A 86 -1.56 7.73 -3.18
N ILE A 87 -0.65 7.78 -2.20
CA ILE A 87 -0.70 6.87 -1.04
C ILE A 87 -2.04 7.01 -0.29
N GLU A 88 -2.61 8.21 -0.27
CA GLU A 88 -3.94 8.46 0.30
C GLU A 88 -5.06 7.71 -0.45
N GLU A 89 -5.01 7.60 -1.77
CA GLU A 89 -6.01 6.88 -2.57
C GLU A 89 -5.96 5.39 -2.28
N ILE A 90 -4.74 4.84 -2.19
CA ILE A 90 -4.51 3.45 -1.79
C ILE A 90 -5.15 3.21 -0.41
N PHE A 91 -4.87 4.05 0.58
CA PHE A 91 -5.41 3.89 1.93
C PHE A 91 -6.95 3.99 1.99
N ARG A 92 -7.55 4.88 1.18
CA ARG A 92 -9.02 4.99 1.08
C ARG A 92 -9.65 3.73 0.51
N GLU A 93 -9.12 3.21 -0.59
CA GLU A 93 -9.64 1.99 -1.18
C GLU A 93 -9.52 0.80 -0.22
N ILE A 94 -8.42 0.74 0.53
CA ILE A 94 -8.24 -0.30 1.53
C ILE A 94 -9.33 -0.22 2.60
N LEU A 95 -9.65 0.98 3.10
CA LEU A 95 -10.74 1.16 4.06
C LEU A 95 -12.09 0.70 3.50
N ASP A 96 -12.37 1.03 2.24
CA ASP A 96 -13.60 0.61 1.57
C ASP A 96 -13.70 -0.92 1.48
N ILE A 97 -12.60 -1.60 1.17
CA ILE A 97 -12.53 -3.07 1.15
C ILE A 97 -12.71 -3.67 2.54
N LEU A 98 -12.05 -3.11 3.57
CA LEU A 98 -12.20 -3.59 4.94
C LEU A 98 -13.64 -3.45 5.44
N ASP A 99 -14.35 -2.37 5.07
CA ASP A 99 -15.76 -2.19 5.40
C ASP A 99 -16.67 -3.18 4.66
N ARG A 100 -16.37 -3.50 3.39
CA ARG A 100 -17.06 -4.55 2.62
C ARG A 100 -16.90 -5.92 3.27
N VAL A 101 -15.66 -6.32 3.56
CA VAL A 101 -15.35 -7.62 4.21
C VAL A 101 -16.05 -7.74 5.56
N ARG A 102 -16.02 -6.69 6.39
CA ARG A 102 -16.72 -6.69 7.69
C ARG A 102 -18.24 -6.87 7.55
N LYS A 103 -18.86 -6.32 6.50
CA LYS A 103 -20.31 -6.44 6.26
C LYS A 103 -20.70 -7.82 5.74
N ASP A 104 -19.84 -8.49 5.00
CA ASP A 104 -20.08 -9.84 4.50
C ASP A 104 -19.91 -10.92 5.61
N GLU A 105 -19.28 -10.58 6.73
CA GLU A 105 -19.14 -11.42 7.93
C GLU A 105 -20.28 -11.26 8.97
N LEU A 106 -21.25 -10.37 8.74
CA LEU A 106 -22.44 -10.13 9.60
C LEU A 106 -23.74 -10.61 8.95
#